data_AF-Q9XGT2-F1
#
_entry.id   AF-Q9XGT2-F1
#
_cell.length_a   1.000
_cell.length_b   1.000
_cell.length_c   1.000
_cell.angle_alpha   90.00
_cell.angle_beta   90.00
_cell.angle_gamma   90.00
#
_symmetry.space_group_name_H-M   'P 1'
#
loop_
_entity.id
_entity.type
_entity.pdbx_description
1 polymer ?
#
loop_
_entity_poly.entity_id
_entity_poly.type
_entity_poly.pdbx_seq_one_letter_code
_entity_poly.pdbx_strand_id
1 'polypeptide(L)'
;NTDGIHLQNSQNVVIYSTNLACGDDCVSIQTGCSNIFVHNVNCGPGHGISIGGLGRDNTKACVKNVTVRDITMQDTMTGLRIKTW
;
A
#
# COMPACT_ATOMS: atom_id res chain seq x y z
N ASN A 1 9.11 -9.90 6.97
CA ASN A 1 8.06 -9.33 6.09
C ASN A 1 8.70 -9.00 4.77
N THR A 2 8.17 -9.56 3.69
CA THR A 2 8.61 -9.27 2.33
C THR A 2 7.52 -8.42 1.70
N ASP A 3 7.48 -7.13 2.02
CA ASP A 3 6.61 -6.16 1.35
C ASP A 3 7.10 -5.98 -0.10
N GLY A 4 6.19 -5.75 -1.05
CA GLY A 4 6.56 -5.47 -2.44
C GLY A 4 7.14 -4.06 -2.62
N ILE A 5 6.29 -3.05 -2.46
CA ILE A 5 6.68 -1.64 -2.49
C ILE A 5 6.27 -0.97 -1.17
N HIS A 6 7.24 -0.42 -0.46
CA HIS A 6 7.02 0.27 0.80
C HIS A 6 7.26 1.78 0.62
N LEU A 7 6.21 2.58 0.82
CA LEU A 7 6.25 4.04 0.72
C LEU A 7 6.16 4.67 2.12
N GLN A 8 7.08 5.56 2.44
CA GLN A 8 7.05 6.40 3.64
C GLN A 8 7.58 7.79 3.30
N ASN A 9 7.00 8.85 3.87
CA ASN A 9 7.44 10.24 3.65
C ASN A 9 7.62 10.62 2.16
N SER A 10 6.78 10.08 1.28
CA SER A 10 6.91 10.20 -0.17
C SER A 10 5.76 11.00 -0.78
N GLN A 11 6.02 11.78 -1.83
CA GLN A 11 5.01 12.63 -2.47
C GLN A 11 5.03 12.45 -3.99
N ASN A 12 3.85 12.51 -4.62
CA ASN A 12 3.68 12.43 -6.07
C ASN A 12 4.24 11.13 -6.67
N VAL A 13 3.87 9.99 -6.09
CA VAL A 13 4.34 8.66 -6.51
C VAL A 13 3.29 7.98 -7.38
N VAL A 14 3.74 7.41 -8.51
CA VAL A 14 2.92 6.55 -9.35
C VAL A 14 3.50 5.14 -9.36
N ILE A 15 2.68 4.14 -9.03
CA ILE A 15 3.00 2.71 -9.15
C ILE A 15 2.09 2.16 -10.25
N TYR A 16 2.67 1.65 -11.33
CA TYR A 16 1.88 1.19 -12.46
C TYR A 16 2.47 -0.01 -13.20
N SER A 17 1.60 -0.81 -13.82
CA SER A 17 1.96 -1.90 -14.74
C SER A 17 2.97 -2.89 -14.17
N THR A 18 2.74 -3.36 -12.94
CA THR A 18 3.68 -4.25 -12.23
C THR A 18 3.00 -5.49 -11.67
N ASN A 19 3.79 -6.56 -11.51
CA ASN A 19 3.41 -7.82 -10.89
C ASN A 19 4.15 -7.95 -9.55
N LEU A 20 3.41 -8.11 -8.46
CA LEU A 20 3.95 -8.21 -7.11
C LEU A 20 3.51 -9.54 -6.50
N ALA A 21 4.47 -10.44 -6.29
CA ALA A 21 4.30 -11.69 -5.56
C ALA A 21 5.21 -11.63 -4.33
N CYS A 22 4.62 -11.62 -3.15
CA CYS A 22 5.34 -11.32 -1.92
C CYS A 22 4.72 -12.02 -0.71
N GLY A 23 5.36 -11.93 0.45
CA GLY A 23 4.90 -12.59 1.68
C GLY A 23 4.11 -11.69 2.61
N ASP A 24 4.05 -10.39 2.31
CA ASP A 24 3.34 -9.38 3.10
C ASP A 24 2.61 -8.39 2.15
N ASP A 25 2.42 -7.14 2.53
CA ASP A 25 1.72 -6.11 1.74
C ASP A 25 2.39 -5.94 0.36
N CYS A 26 1.63 -6.10 -0.74
CA CYS A 26 2.11 -5.80 -2.10
C CYS A 26 2.53 -4.33 -2.19
N VAL A 27 1.69 -3.44 -1.69
CA VAL A 27 2.02 -2.02 -1.54
C VAL A 27 1.65 -1.58 -0.13
N SER A 28 2.62 -1.03 0.58
CA SER A 28 2.50 -0.51 1.93
C SER A 28 2.67 1.01 1.90
N ILE A 29 1.63 1.76 2.26
CA ILE A 29 1.60 3.24 2.23
C ILE A 29 1.59 3.75 3.67
N GLN A 30 2.71 4.27 4.14
CA GLN A 30 2.91 4.74 5.50
C GLN A 30 2.70 6.24 5.65
N THR A 31 2.84 6.71 6.90
CA THR A 31 2.75 8.13 7.25
C THR A 31 3.68 9.02 6.41
N GLY A 32 3.24 10.26 6.20
CA GLY A 32 3.97 11.25 5.40
C GLY A 32 3.76 11.11 3.89
N CYS A 33 2.95 10.13 3.45
CA CYS A 33 2.65 9.94 2.04
C CYS A 33 1.53 10.87 1.53
N SER A 34 1.72 11.42 0.32
CA SER A 34 0.66 12.16 -0.37
C SER A 34 0.71 12.10 -1.88
N ASN A 35 -0.46 12.22 -2.53
CA ASN A 35 -0.59 12.17 -3.99
C ASN A 35 -0.02 10.86 -4.55
N ILE A 36 -0.56 9.74 -4.07
CA ILE A 36 -0.14 8.40 -4.48
C ILE A 36 -1.15 7.84 -5.47
N PHE A 37 -0.67 7.32 -6.59
CA PHE A 37 -1.52 6.71 -7.61
C PHE A 37 -1.03 5.31 -7.93
N VAL A 38 -1.85 4.31 -7.63
CA VAL A 38 -1.56 2.90 -7.91
C VAL A 38 -2.55 2.41 -8.97
N HIS A 39 -2.08 1.93 -10.12
CA HIS A 39 -2.98 1.42 -11.15
C HIS A 39 -2.39 0.32 -12.04
N ASN A 40 -3.23 -0.56 -12.58
CA ASN A 40 -2.81 -1.67 -13.45
C ASN A 40 -1.74 -2.55 -12.76
N VAL A 41 -2.03 -3.03 -11.55
CA VAL A 41 -1.11 -3.85 -10.75
C VAL A 41 -1.73 -5.23 -10.54
N ASN A 42 -0.92 -6.27 -10.75
CA ASN A 42 -1.26 -7.61 -10.31
C ASN A 42 -0.57 -7.87 -8.97
N CYS A 43 -1.35 -8.09 -7.93
CA CYS A 43 -0.89 -8.33 -6.57
C CYS A 43 -1.30 -9.74 -6.15
N GLY A 44 -0.33 -10.59 -5.84
CA GLY A 44 -0.61 -11.96 -5.44
C GLY A 44 0.55 -12.94 -5.62
N PRO A 45 0.82 -13.82 -4.64
CA PRO A 45 0.25 -13.86 -3.28
C PRO A 45 0.75 -12.69 -2.40
N GLY A 46 0.15 -12.51 -1.20
CA GLY A 46 0.57 -11.49 -0.22
C GLY A 46 -0.54 -11.01 0.72
N HIS A 47 -0.41 -9.80 1.27
CA HIS A 47 -1.43 -9.17 2.13
C HIS A 47 -2.27 -8.11 1.43
N GLY A 48 -2.04 -7.83 0.15
CA GLY A 48 -2.80 -6.84 -0.62
C GLY A 48 -2.21 -5.44 -0.58
N ILE A 49 -3.05 -4.43 -0.77
CA ILE A 49 -2.66 -3.01 -0.72
C ILE A 49 -3.05 -2.45 0.65
N SER A 50 -2.06 -2.02 1.43
CA SER A 50 -2.26 -1.51 2.79
C SER A 50 -1.90 -0.04 2.93
N ILE A 51 -2.78 0.74 3.56
CA ILE A 51 -2.47 2.07 4.10
C ILE A 51 -2.26 1.90 5.62
N GLY A 52 -1.04 2.12 6.11
CA GLY A 52 -0.66 1.94 7.51
C GLY A 52 0.18 0.70 7.82
N GLY A 53 0.53 0.39 9.07
CA GLY A 53 -0.04 0.88 10.33
C GLY A 53 0.27 2.35 10.68
N LEU A 54 -0.79 3.14 10.86
CA LEU A 54 -0.68 4.58 11.17
C LEU A 54 -0.92 4.85 12.66
N GLY A 55 -0.13 5.77 13.23
CA GLY A 55 -0.39 6.31 14.57
C GLY A 55 0.16 5.49 15.74
N ARG A 56 1.19 4.67 15.50
CA ARG A 56 1.87 3.90 16.55
C ARG A 56 2.29 4.82 17.70
N ASP A 57 2.17 4.33 18.94
CA ASP A 57 2.55 5.07 20.15
C ASP A 57 1.81 6.42 20.32
N ASN A 58 0.53 6.48 19.91
CA ASN A 58 -0.30 7.68 19.90
C ASN A 58 0.28 8.84 19.08
N THR A 59 1.15 8.54 18.10
CA THR A 59 1.74 9.56 17.24
C THR A 59 0.75 10.03 16.20
N LYS A 60 0.89 11.30 15.76
CA LYS A 60 0.12 11.80 14.63
C LYS A 60 0.66 11.19 13.33
N ALA A 61 -0.22 10.57 12.56
CA ALA A 61 0.09 10.06 11.22
C ALA A 61 -0.84 10.68 10.18
N CYS A 62 -0.31 10.91 8.97
CA CYS A 62 -1.10 11.49 7.88
C CYS A 62 -0.74 10.81 6.57
N VAL A 63 -1.78 10.34 5.87
CA VAL A 63 -1.74 9.91 4.48
C VAL A 63 -2.88 10.62 3.78
N LYS A 64 -2.62 11.26 2.63
CA LYS A 64 -3.64 12.04 1.92
C LYS A 64 -3.59 11.83 0.41
N ASN A 65 -4.73 11.94 -0.25
CA ASN A 65 -4.85 11.85 -1.71
C ASN A 65 -4.18 10.57 -2.27
N VAL A 66 -4.78 9.42 -1.96
CA VAL A 66 -4.36 8.11 -2.47
C VAL A 66 -5.46 7.60 -3.39
N THR A 67 -5.08 7.24 -4.62
CA THR A 67 -5.98 6.57 -5.57
C THR A 67 -5.40 5.20 -5.90
N VAL A 68 -6.21 4.16 -5.75
CA VAL A 68 -5.88 2.79 -6.13
C VAL A 68 -6.99 2.30 -7.06
N ARG A 69 -6.65 1.92 -8.29
CA ARG A 69 -7.63 1.47 -9.29
C ARG A 69 -7.05 0.38 -10.18
N ASP A 70 -7.89 -0.37 -10.88
CA ASP A 70 -7.46 -1.37 -11.87
C ASP A 70 -6.42 -2.35 -11.29
N ILE A 71 -6.75 -2.95 -10.14
CA ILE A 71 -5.88 -3.91 -9.45
C ILE A 71 -6.47 -5.30 -9.58
N THR A 72 -5.65 -6.25 -10.00
CA THR A 72 -5.98 -7.68 -9.92
C THR A 72 -5.36 -8.23 -8.63
N MET A 73 -6.19 -8.77 -7.75
CA MET A 73 -5.74 -9.41 -6.50
C MET A 73 -5.89 -10.92 -6.64
N GLN A 74 -4.83 -11.68 -6.36
CA GLN A 74 -4.83 -13.15 -6.44
C GLN A 74 -4.18 -13.71 -5.19
N ASP A 75 -4.82 -14.65 -4.50
CA ASP A 75 -4.26 -15.34 -3.32
C ASP A 75 -3.70 -14.38 -2.24
N THR A 76 -4.32 -13.20 -2.10
CA THR A 76 -3.98 -12.21 -1.09
C THR A 76 -4.83 -12.40 0.16
N MET A 77 -4.25 -12.22 1.35
CA MET A 77 -4.99 -12.25 2.61
C MET A 77 -6.09 -11.18 2.69
N THR A 78 -5.82 -9.97 2.16
CA THR A 78 -6.81 -8.89 2.05
C THR A 78 -6.68 -8.21 0.69
N GLY A 79 -7.75 -7.53 0.24
CA GLY A 79 -7.71 -6.70 -0.96
C GLY A 79 -7.07 -5.33 -0.65
N LEU A 80 -7.90 -4.31 -0.43
CA LEU A 80 -7.48 -3.03 0.12
C LEU A 80 -7.71 -3.04 1.64
N ARG A 81 -6.72 -2.56 2.41
CA ARG A 81 -6.79 -2.51 3.87
C ARG A 81 -6.26 -1.17 4.41
N ILE A 82 -6.93 -0.61 5.42
CA ILE A 82 -6.44 0.54 6.19
C ILE A 82 -6.18 0.07 7.62
N LYS A 83 -4.97 0.33 8.15
CA LYS A 83 -4.52 -0.08 9.48
C LYS A 83 -4.15 1.17 10.30
N THR A 84 -4.83 1.38 11.41
CA THR A 84 -4.45 2.39 12.43
C THR A 84 -4.22 1.70 13.77
N TRP A 85 -3.40 2.31 14.62
CA TRP A 85 -3.28 1.92 16.03
C TRP A 85 -4.45 2.45 16.87
#